data_AF-A0A3B8X3K7-F1
#
_entry.id   AF-A0A3B8X3K7-F1
#
_cell.length_a   1.000
_cell.length_b   1.000
_cell.length_c   1.000
_cell.angle_alpha   90.00
_cell.angle_beta   90.00
_cell.angle_gamma   90.00
#
_symmetry.space_group_name_H-M   'P 1'
#
loop_
_entity.id
_entity.type
_entity.pdbx_description
1 polymer ?
#
loop_
_entity_poly.entity_id
_entity_poly.type
_entity_poly.pdbx_seq_one_letter_code
_entity_poly.pdbx_strand_id
1 'polypeptide(L)' 'LGQRVKSFTVEVKRNGSWSTWASGTTIGYKRILLGSRVTADAVRITIKSSLACPVINGFGLYNDTVSGL' A
#
# COMPACT_ATOMS: atom_id res chain seq x y z
N LEU A 1 -18.57 6.79 -5.12
CA LEU A 1 -18.74 5.49 -4.41
C LEU A 1 -18.28 5.66 -2.96
N GLY A 2 -18.86 4.93 -2.00
CA GLY A 2 -18.47 4.97 -0.58
C GLY A 2 -17.17 4.21 -0.26
N GLN A 3 -16.76 4.19 1.00
CA GLN A 3 -15.61 3.43 1.48
C GLN A 3 -15.86 1.92 1.39
N ARG A 4 -14.98 1.18 0.71
CA ARG A 4 -15.14 -0.26 0.48
C ARG A 4 -14.02 -1.13 1.03
N VAL A 5 -12.77 -0.68 1.00
CA VAL A 5 -11.61 -1.48 1.44
C VAL A 5 -11.66 -1.68 2.96
N LYS A 6 -11.57 -2.95 3.39
CA LYS A 6 -11.59 -3.36 4.81
C LYS A 6 -10.19 -3.77 5.29
N SER A 7 -9.41 -4.43 4.44
CA SER A 7 -7.99 -4.72 4.70
C SER A 7 -7.18 -4.85 3.42
N PHE A 8 -5.90 -4.50 3.50
CA PHE A 8 -4.96 -4.56 2.40
C PHE A 8 -3.52 -4.75 2.87
N THR A 9 -2.65 -5.21 1.97
CA THR A 9 -1.21 -5.29 2.16
C THR A 9 -0.48 -4.58 1.03
N VAL A 10 0.67 -3.99 1.36
CA VAL A 10 1.63 -3.44 0.39
C VAL A 10 2.88 -4.32 0.45
N GLU A 11 3.27 -4.84 -0.70
CA GLU A 11 4.42 -5.72 -0.86
C GLU A 11 5.41 -5.08 -1.83
N VAL A 12 6.69 -5.30 -1.58
CA VAL A 12 7.78 -4.85 -2.45
C VAL A 12 8.54 -6.06 -2.98
N LYS A 13 8.90 -6.01 -4.27
CA LYS A 13 9.75 -7.02 -4.90
C LYS A 13 11.21 -6.59 -4.82
N ARG A 14 12.06 -7.43 -4.24
CA ARG A 14 13.50 -7.24 -4.14
C ARG A 14 14.20 -8.54 -4.49
N ASN A 15 15.19 -8.47 -5.38
CA ASN A 15 15.97 -9.64 -5.79
C ASN A 15 15.08 -10.82 -6.22
N GLY A 16 14.05 -10.52 -7.02
CA GLY A 16 13.11 -11.54 -7.51
C GLY A 16 12.00 -11.95 -6.52
N SER A 17 12.12 -11.63 -5.23
CA SER A 17 11.21 -12.09 -4.18
C SER A 17 10.29 -10.99 -3.65
N TRP A 18 9.03 -11.34 -3.36
CA TRP A 18 8.06 -10.45 -2.73
C TRP A 18 8.16 -10.51 -1.22
N SER A 19 8.14 -9.34 -0.56
CA SER A 19 8.09 -9.22 0.89
C SER A 19 7.08 -8.15 1.31
N THR A 20 6.37 -8.36 2.41
CA THR A 20 5.44 -7.37 2.96
C THR A 20 6.22 -6.15 3.44
N TRP A 21 5.84 -4.97 2.97
CA TRP A 21 6.37 -3.69 3.45
C TRP A 21 5.45 -3.04 4.47
N ALA A 22 4.12 -3.09 4.23
CA ALA A 22 3.13 -2.56 5.16
C ALA A 22 1.78 -3.29 5.02
N SER A 23 0.93 -3.14 6.03
CA SER A 23 -0.47 -3.57 5.99
C SER A 23 -1.37 -2.49 6.56
N GLY A 24 -2.65 -2.54 6.21
CA GLY A 24 -3.64 -1.59 6.69
C GLY A 24 -5.06 -2.10 6.57
N THR A 25 -5.99 -1.37 7.17
CA THR A 25 -7.42 -1.69 7.14
C THR A 25 -8.14 -0.87 6.08
N THR A 26 -8.55 0.34 6.41
CA THR A 26 -9.36 1.20 5.54
C THR A 26 -8.49 2.14 4.71
N ILE A 27 -8.90 2.44 3.46
CA ILE A 27 -8.26 3.49 2.64
C ILE A 27 -9.05 4.80 2.71
N GLY A 28 -10.37 4.76 2.50
CA GLY A 28 -11.21 5.96 2.50
C GLY A 28 -10.87 6.92 1.34
N TYR A 29 -10.91 8.23 1.60
CA TYR A 29 -10.54 9.25 0.61
C TYR A 29 -9.05 9.21 0.25
N LYS A 30 -8.18 9.07 1.25
CA LYS A 30 -6.72 9.00 1.09
C LYS A 30 -6.11 8.23 2.26
N ARG A 31 -5.12 7.40 1.94
CA ARG A 31 -4.27 6.72 2.93
C ARG A 31 -2.80 6.98 2.58
N ILE A 32 -2.05 7.45 3.56
CA ILE A 32 -0.59 7.60 3.49
C ILE A 32 0.00 6.55 4.43
N LEU A 33 0.96 5.78 3.94
CA LEU A 33 1.72 4.82 4.72
C LEU A 33 3.16 5.30 4.75
N LEU A 34 3.67 5.53 5.95
CA LEU A 34 5.07 5.89 6.18
C LEU A 34 5.78 4.64 6.71
N GLY A 35 7.02 4.44 6.28
CA GLY A 35 7.80 3.27 6.68
C GLY A 35 9.22 3.34 6.16
N SER A 36 10.02 2.33 6.49
CA SER A 36 11.43 2.29 6.15
C SER A 36 11.65 2.39 4.65
N ARG A 37 12.57 3.26 4.24
CA ARG A 37 12.97 3.41 2.84
C ARG A 37 13.53 2.08 2.31
N VAL A 38 13.08 1.69 1.12
CA VAL A 38 13.53 0.46 0.44
C VAL A 38 13.77 0.74 -1.04
N THR A 39 14.78 0.09 -1.62
CA THR A 39 14.93 -0.03 -3.07
C THR A 39 14.18 -1.28 -3.52
N ALA A 40 13.33 -1.18 -4.54
CA ALA A 40 12.49 -2.28 -5.01
C ALA A 40 12.26 -2.21 -6.52
N ASP A 41 12.13 -3.37 -7.16
CA ASP A 41 11.89 -3.49 -8.60
C ASP A 41 10.40 -3.30 -8.94
N ALA A 42 9.53 -3.59 -7.98
CA ALA A 42 8.08 -3.47 -8.13
C ALA A 42 7.40 -3.29 -6.77
N VAL A 43 6.22 -2.68 -6.79
CA VAL A 43 5.32 -2.54 -5.64
C VAL A 43 3.97 -3.14 -5.99
N ARG A 44 3.37 -3.86 -5.05
CA ARG A 44 2.05 -4.49 -5.19
C ARG A 44 1.17 -4.09 -4.02
N ILE A 45 -0.06 -3.67 -4.32
CA ILE A 45 -1.14 -3.57 -3.33
C ILE A 45 -2.06 -4.78 -3.53
N THR A 46 -2.33 -5.49 -2.45
CA THR A 46 -3.30 -6.58 -2.42
C THR A 46 -4.46 -6.19 -1.51
N ILE A 47 -5.66 -6.00 -2.06
CA ILE A 47 -6.88 -5.83 -1.27
C ILE A 47 -7.29 -7.20 -0.72
N LYS A 48 -7.13 -7.40 0.58
CA LYS A 48 -7.38 -8.69 1.25
C LYS A 48 -8.86 -8.88 1.60
N SER A 49 -9.56 -7.79 1.90
CA SER A 49 -11.00 -7.81 2.19
C SER A 49 -11.65 -6.48 1.81
N SER A 50 -12.90 -6.56 1.33
CA SER A 50 -13.68 -5.38 0.96
C SER A 50 -15.17 -5.61 1.24
N LEU A 51 -15.89 -4.54 1.57
CA LEU A 51 -17.34 -4.54 1.81
C LEU A 51 -18.16 -4.58 0.51
N ALA A 52 -17.52 -4.32 -0.64
CA ALA A 52 -18.07 -4.43 -2.00
C ALA A 52 -16.89 -4.42 -3.00
N CYS A 53 -17.13 -4.49 -4.31
CA CYS A 53 -16.04 -4.42 -5.31
C CYS A 53 -15.17 -3.16 -5.09
N PRO A 54 -13.86 -3.28 -4.76
CA PRO A 54 -13.03 -2.13 -4.45
C PRO A 54 -12.77 -1.29 -5.70
N VAL A 55 -12.67 0.03 -5.50
CA VAL A 55 -12.29 0.98 -6.55
C VAL A 55 -11.20 1.88 -5.99
N ILE A 56 -10.08 2.00 -6.70
CA ILE A 56 -8.93 2.80 -6.32
C ILE A 56 -8.76 3.89 -7.38
N ASN A 57 -8.76 5.15 -6.97
CA ASN A 57 -8.63 6.28 -7.89
C ASN A 57 -7.17 6.62 -8.22
N GLY A 58 -6.24 6.32 -7.32
CA GLY A 58 -4.83 6.63 -7.52
C GLY A 58 -3.92 5.87 -6.58
N PHE A 59 -2.68 5.68 -7.04
CA PHE A 59 -1.59 5.10 -6.28
C PHE A 59 -0.34 5.94 -6.55
N GLY A 60 0.36 6.32 -5.48
CA GLY A 60 1.55 7.17 -5.57
C GLY A 60 2.65 6.64 -4.65
N LEU A 61 3.88 6.71 -5.15
CA LEU A 61 5.09 6.38 -4.42
C LEU A 61 5.91 7.66 -4.27
N TYR A 62 6.45 7.87 -3.08
CA TYR A 62 7.20 9.06 -2.73
C TYR A 62 8.50 8.63 -2.05
N ASN A 63 9.58 9.35 -2.33
CA ASN A 63 10.84 9.23 -1.62
C ASN A 63 11.03 10.50 -0.78
N ASP A 64 10.60 10.46 0.48
CA ASP A 64 10.74 11.57 1.41
C ASP A 64 11.90 11.34 2.38
N THR A 65 12.33 12.40 3.08
CA THR A 65 13.45 12.36 4.03
C THR A 65 13.03 12.23 5.50
N VAL A 66 11.73 12.11 5.79
CA VAL A 66 11.17 12.20 7.15
C VAL A 66 10.74 10.83 7.69
N SER A 67 10.21 9.96 6.83
CA SER A 67 9.54 8.71 7.20
C SER A 67 10.46 7.54 7.57
N GLY A 68 11.77 7.75 7.48
CA GLY A 68 12.81 6.78 7.83
C GLY A 68 13.67 7.18 9.03
N LEU A 69 13.27 8.21 9.78
CA LEU A 69 13.78 8.52 11.12
C LEU A 69 13.12 7.64 12.18
#